data_AF-A0A436BGZ4-F1
#
_entry.id   AF-A0A436BGZ4-F1
#
_cell.length_a   1.000
_cell.length_b   1.000
_cell.length_c   1.000
_cell.angle_alpha   90.00
_cell.angle_beta   90.00
_cell.angle_gamma   90.00
#
_symmetry.space_group_name_H-M   'P 1'
#
loop_
_entity.id
_entity.type
_entity.pdbx_description
1 polymer ?
#
loop_
_entity_poly.entity_id
_entity_poly.type
_entity_poly.pdbx_seq_one_letter_code
_entity_poly.pdbx_strand_id
1 'polypeptide(L)'
;MCGIVGLFLKDKSLEPQLGAMLSQMLISLSDRGPDSAGIAIYGAPSKNEAKITIQSAKPDRDFRGLEAELAKAIGTPVTIGVKSTHAVVRTTPAKIDEARETIQALRPDIRIMGAGDVVEIYKEVGLPEAVVDRFDVCKMTGTHGIGHTRMATESAVTTMGAHPFSTGADQCLVHNGSLSN
;
A
#
# COMPACT_ATOMS: atom_id res chain seq x y z
N MET A 1 -21.22 -3.67 -7.42
CA MET A 1 -20.53 -4.92 -6.97
C MET A 1 -19.07 -4.74 -7.26
N CYS A 2 -18.19 -4.84 -6.24
CA CYS A 2 -16.76 -4.53 -6.30
C CYS A 2 -16.02 -5.12 -7.51
N GLY A 3 -14.87 -4.53 -7.86
CA GLY A 3 -13.95 -5.03 -8.88
C GLY A 3 -12.67 -5.57 -8.27
N ILE A 4 -12.10 -6.63 -8.86
CA ILE A 4 -10.78 -7.17 -8.52
C ILE A 4 -9.96 -7.24 -9.80
N VAL A 5 -8.69 -6.82 -9.70
CA VAL A 5 -7.69 -7.02 -10.75
C VAL A 5 -6.46 -7.70 -10.16
N GLY A 6 -5.79 -8.51 -10.97
CA GLY A 6 -4.51 -9.11 -10.63
C GLY A 6 -3.69 -9.27 -11.90
N LEU A 7 -2.42 -8.92 -11.83
CA LEU A 7 -1.49 -9.00 -12.94
C LEU A 7 -0.17 -9.58 -12.44
N PHE A 8 0.28 -10.66 -13.07
CA PHE A 8 1.59 -11.27 -12.82
C PHE A 8 2.39 -11.33 -14.11
N LEU A 9 3.44 -10.51 -14.19
CA LEU A 9 4.31 -10.43 -15.35
C LEU A 9 5.35 -11.55 -15.30
N LYS A 10 5.37 -12.37 -16.35
CA LYS A 10 6.41 -13.40 -16.54
C LYS A 10 7.59 -12.90 -17.36
N ASP A 11 7.33 -11.93 -18.24
CA ASP A 11 8.35 -11.26 -19.03
C ASP A 11 8.90 -10.07 -18.25
N LYS A 12 10.20 -10.16 -17.90
CA LYS A 12 10.91 -9.12 -17.15
C LYS A 12 10.95 -7.78 -17.87
N SER A 13 10.88 -7.77 -19.21
CA SER A 13 10.87 -6.54 -20.00
C SER A 13 9.59 -5.70 -19.79
N LEU A 14 8.53 -6.32 -19.26
CA LEU A 14 7.26 -5.65 -18.95
C LEU A 14 7.18 -5.13 -17.52
N GLU A 15 8.06 -5.55 -16.60
CA GLU A 15 8.05 -5.11 -15.18
C GLU A 15 8.05 -3.57 -15.00
N PRO A 16 8.75 -2.77 -15.85
CA PRO A 16 8.67 -1.32 -15.79
C PRO A 16 7.28 -0.74 -16.12
N GLN A 17 6.42 -1.51 -16.79
CA GLN A 17 5.08 -1.12 -17.22
C GLN A 17 3.97 -1.65 -16.29
N LEU A 18 4.32 -2.42 -15.24
CA LEU A 18 3.35 -3.05 -14.34
C LEU A 18 2.32 -2.04 -13.83
N GLY A 19 2.78 -0.92 -13.27
CA GLY A 19 1.92 0.10 -12.69
C GLY A 19 0.95 0.69 -13.69
N ALA A 20 1.40 0.98 -14.92
CA ALA A 20 0.56 1.50 -15.99
C ALA A 20 -0.53 0.50 -16.41
N MET A 21 -0.16 -0.77 -16.63
CA MET A 21 -1.10 -1.82 -17.00
C MET A 21 -2.14 -2.06 -15.89
N LEU A 22 -1.68 -2.18 -14.63
CA LEU A 22 -2.54 -2.41 -13.48
C LEU A 22 -3.51 -1.25 -13.25
N SER A 23 -3.05 -0.02 -13.48
CA SER A 23 -3.89 1.19 -13.39
C SER A 23 -5.01 1.19 -14.42
N GLN A 24 -4.71 0.87 -15.69
CA GLN A 24 -5.73 0.75 -16.74
C GLN A 24 -6.78 -0.31 -16.40
N MET A 25 -6.34 -1.47 -15.90
CA MET A 25 -7.24 -2.55 -15.48
C MET A 25 -8.15 -2.08 -14.35
N LEU A 26 -7.59 -1.39 -13.34
CA LEU A 26 -8.34 -0.92 -12.18
C LEU A 26 -9.36 0.16 -12.55
N ILE A 27 -8.96 1.15 -13.37
CA ILE A 27 -9.83 2.23 -13.84
C ILE A 27 -10.99 1.69 -14.67
N SER A 28 -10.75 0.65 -15.49
CA SER A 28 -11.81 -0.03 -16.26
C SER A 28 -12.88 -0.69 -15.38
N LEU A 29 -12.63 -0.87 -14.08
CA LEU A 29 -13.60 -1.38 -13.10
C LEU A 29 -14.20 -0.29 -12.20
N SER A 30 -14.15 0.99 -12.59
CA SER A 30 -14.70 2.10 -11.80
C SER A 30 -16.19 1.95 -11.51
N ASP A 31 -16.99 1.54 -12.51
CA ASP A 31 -18.43 1.31 -12.35
C ASP A 31 -18.75 0.18 -11.36
N ARG A 32 -17.76 -0.67 -11.06
CA ARG A 32 -17.89 -1.76 -10.09
C ARG A 32 -17.62 -1.31 -8.65
N GLY A 33 -17.02 -0.13 -8.44
CA GLY A 33 -16.71 0.33 -7.09
C GLY A 33 -16.15 1.75 -7.06
N PRO A 34 -17.01 2.78 -7.01
CA PRO A 34 -16.56 4.17 -7.06
C PRO A 34 -16.15 4.75 -5.70
N ASP A 35 -16.41 4.05 -4.59
CA ASP A 35 -16.27 4.63 -3.25
C ASP A 35 -14.82 4.68 -2.76
N SER A 36 -14.03 3.67 -3.11
CA SER A 36 -12.62 3.59 -2.77
C SER A 36 -11.90 2.60 -3.67
N ALA A 37 -10.60 2.79 -3.80
CA ALA A 37 -9.76 1.86 -4.53
C ALA A 37 -8.43 1.63 -3.80
N GLY A 38 -7.76 0.56 -4.16
CA GLY A 38 -6.42 0.30 -3.67
C GLY A 38 -5.70 -0.76 -4.46
N ILE A 39 -4.39 -0.77 -4.28
CA ILE A 39 -3.43 -1.57 -5.03
C ILE A 39 -2.34 -2.05 -4.07
N ALA A 40 -1.94 -3.31 -4.23
CA ALA A 40 -0.67 -3.82 -3.72
C ALA A 40 0.25 -4.11 -4.90
N ILE A 41 1.48 -3.59 -4.87
CA ILE A 41 2.52 -3.84 -5.88
C ILE A 41 3.70 -4.51 -5.23
N TYR A 42 4.25 -5.49 -5.95
CA TYR A 42 5.36 -6.32 -5.53
C TYR A 42 6.59 -6.01 -6.38
N GLY A 43 7.54 -5.30 -5.77
CA GLY A 43 8.82 -4.99 -6.40
C GLY A 43 9.73 -6.21 -6.54
N ALA A 44 10.94 -5.96 -7.05
CA ALA A 44 12.00 -6.96 -7.00
C ALA A 44 12.51 -7.11 -5.55
N PRO A 45 12.78 -8.35 -5.09
CA PRO A 45 13.34 -8.58 -3.76
C PRO A 45 14.73 -7.96 -3.63
N SER A 46 14.94 -7.25 -2.52
CA SER A 46 16.24 -6.75 -2.09
C SER A 46 16.67 -7.53 -0.84
N LYS A 47 17.86 -8.15 -0.88
CA LYS A 47 18.33 -9.00 0.24
C LYS A 47 18.55 -8.25 1.55
N ASN A 48 18.68 -6.93 1.51
CA ASN A 48 19.10 -6.11 2.65
C ASN A 48 18.08 -5.01 3.00
N GLU A 49 16.88 -5.05 2.42
CA GLU A 49 15.85 -4.04 2.64
C GLU A 49 14.52 -4.71 2.98
N ALA A 50 13.88 -4.21 4.03
CA ALA A 50 12.49 -4.45 4.35
C ALA A 50 11.73 -3.13 4.34
N LYS A 51 10.43 -3.23 4.10
CA LYS A 51 9.53 -2.11 3.87
C LYS A 51 8.33 -2.18 4.80
N ILE A 52 7.88 -1.01 5.22
CA ILE A 52 6.61 -0.82 5.91
C ILE A 52 5.87 0.28 5.18
N THR A 53 4.67 -0.02 4.68
CA THR A 53 3.79 1.02 4.14
C THR A 53 2.94 1.57 5.28
N ILE A 54 3.03 2.87 5.51
CA ILE A 54 2.29 3.59 6.56
C ILE A 54 1.29 4.57 5.95
N GLN A 55 0.23 4.86 6.69
CA GLN A 55 -0.82 5.81 6.31
C GLN A 55 -1.11 6.76 7.46
N SER A 56 -1.36 8.03 7.13
CA SER A 56 -1.82 9.05 8.07
C SER A 56 -2.90 9.93 7.44
N ALA A 57 -3.87 10.35 8.26
CA ALA A 57 -4.84 11.39 7.90
C ALA A 57 -4.25 12.81 7.94
N LYS A 58 -3.09 12.99 8.58
CA LYS A 58 -2.37 14.27 8.75
C LYS A 58 -0.87 14.08 8.40
N PRO A 59 -0.54 13.71 7.14
CA PRO A 59 0.82 13.30 6.75
C PRO A 59 1.88 14.37 7.05
N ASP A 60 1.59 15.66 6.84
CA ASP A 60 2.54 16.76 7.08
C ASP A 60 2.93 16.94 8.57
N ARG A 61 2.07 16.48 9.47
CA ARG A 61 2.31 16.45 10.92
C ARG A 61 3.01 15.14 11.29
N ASP A 62 2.46 14.02 10.84
CA ASP A 62 2.82 12.70 11.36
C ASP A 62 4.13 12.18 10.79
N PHE A 63 4.43 12.47 9.52
CA PHE A 63 5.67 12.05 8.87
C PHE A 63 6.83 13.01 9.12
N ARG A 64 6.55 14.22 9.62
CA ARG A 64 7.57 15.22 9.94
C ARG A 64 8.51 14.71 11.02
N GLY A 65 9.81 14.68 10.71
CA GLY A 65 10.87 14.23 11.62
C GLY A 65 10.89 12.71 11.89
N LEU A 66 9.91 11.96 11.38
CA LEU A 66 9.75 10.54 11.67
C LEU A 66 10.97 9.71 11.25
N GLU A 67 11.58 10.02 10.10
CA GLU A 67 12.76 9.31 9.61
C GLU A 67 13.93 9.35 10.61
N ALA A 68 14.27 10.55 11.09
CA ALA A 68 15.38 10.75 12.02
C ALA A 68 15.08 10.19 13.42
N GLU A 69 13.85 10.39 13.92
CA GLU A 69 13.41 9.84 15.20
C GLU A 69 13.42 8.31 15.19
N LEU A 70 12.90 7.71 14.11
CA LEU A 70 12.83 6.26 13.96
C LEU A 70 14.23 5.67 13.82
N ALA A 71 15.08 6.22 12.94
CA ALA A 71 16.47 5.75 12.77
C ALA A 71 17.26 5.78 14.09
N LYS A 72 17.08 6.84 14.89
CA LYS A 72 17.71 6.96 16.21
C LYS A 72 17.19 5.91 17.18
N ALA A 73 15.87 5.69 17.22
CA ALA A 73 15.24 4.78 18.17
C ALA A 73 15.62 3.31 17.90
N ILE A 74 15.66 2.89 16.64
CA ILE A 74 15.96 1.49 16.28
C ILE A 74 17.45 1.22 16.02
N GLY A 75 18.28 2.27 16.01
CA GLY A 75 19.73 2.18 15.85
C GLY A 75 20.19 1.71 14.46
N THR A 76 19.42 1.96 13.40
CA THR A 76 19.79 1.62 12.01
C THR A 76 19.32 2.71 11.04
N PRO A 77 19.95 2.87 9.85
CA PRO A 77 19.46 3.80 8.85
C PRO A 77 18.03 3.49 8.41
N VAL A 78 17.22 4.54 8.30
CA VAL A 78 15.85 4.50 7.80
C VAL A 78 15.72 5.52 6.70
N THR A 79 14.96 5.20 5.65
CA THR A 79 14.49 6.19 4.67
C THR A 79 12.98 6.16 4.56
N ILE A 80 12.34 7.31 4.39
CA ILE A 80 10.89 7.44 4.25
C ILE A 80 10.55 8.12 2.93
N GLY A 81 9.93 7.38 2.01
CA GLY A 81 9.39 7.93 0.77
C GLY A 81 7.91 8.26 0.92
N VAL A 82 7.58 9.55 1.04
CA VAL A 82 6.18 10.02 1.17
C VAL A 82 5.46 10.02 -0.19
N LYS A 83 4.24 9.52 -0.21
CA LYS A 83 3.29 9.50 -1.33
C LYS A 83 1.90 9.87 -0.83
N SER A 84 1.59 11.17 -0.84
CA SER A 84 0.32 11.71 -0.34
C SER A 84 0.04 11.31 1.12
N THR A 85 -1.08 10.61 1.40
CA THR A 85 -1.44 10.12 2.73
C THR A 85 -0.63 8.89 3.18
N HIS A 86 0.17 8.32 2.29
CA HIS A 86 0.98 7.14 2.56
C HIS A 86 2.47 7.49 2.56
N ALA A 87 3.28 6.64 3.18
CA ALA A 87 4.72 6.64 3.01
C ALA A 87 5.28 5.23 3.08
N VAL A 88 6.41 5.00 2.43
CA VAL A 88 7.15 3.74 2.51
C VAL A 88 8.40 3.97 3.37
N VAL A 89 8.40 3.35 4.54
CA VAL A 89 9.55 3.29 5.44
C VAL A 89 10.42 2.11 5.02
N ARG A 90 11.70 2.35 4.76
CA ARG A 90 12.69 1.32 4.40
C ARG A 90 13.73 1.21 5.51
N THR A 91 14.02 -0.02 5.90
CA THR A 91 15.01 -0.38 6.94
C THR A 91 15.58 -1.77 6.63
N THR A 92 16.38 -2.33 7.53
CA THR A 92 16.89 -3.69 7.40
C THR A 92 15.83 -4.73 7.84
N PRO A 93 15.82 -5.95 7.25
CA PRO A 93 14.88 -7.00 7.65
C PRO A 93 14.91 -7.33 9.14
N ALA A 94 16.10 -7.30 9.76
CA ALA A 94 16.26 -7.56 11.20
C ALA A 94 15.58 -6.52 12.11
N LYS A 95 15.19 -5.36 11.57
CA LYS A 95 14.62 -4.23 12.32
C LYS A 95 13.16 -3.96 11.98
N ILE A 96 12.52 -4.80 11.16
CA ILE A 96 11.16 -4.53 10.67
C ILE A 96 10.12 -4.50 11.81
N ASP A 97 10.17 -5.46 12.73
CA ASP A 97 9.20 -5.54 13.83
C ASP A 97 9.41 -4.42 14.85
N GLU A 98 10.66 -4.18 15.24
CA GLU A 98 11.04 -3.06 16.12
C GLU A 98 10.64 -1.72 15.50
N ALA A 99 10.81 -1.54 14.19
CA ALA A 99 10.39 -0.33 13.49
C ALA A 99 8.86 -0.16 13.50
N ARG A 100 8.09 -1.25 13.31
CA ARG A 100 6.62 -1.19 13.39
C ARG A 100 6.14 -0.75 14.76
N GLU A 101 6.68 -1.36 15.82
CA GLU A 101 6.36 -1.02 17.21
C GLU A 101 6.75 0.43 17.52
N THR A 102 7.95 0.85 17.10
CA THR A 102 8.46 2.19 17.32
C THR A 102 7.63 3.25 16.58
N ILE A 103 7.21 2.99 15.34
CA ILE A 103 6.30 3.89 14.61
C ILE A 103 5.01 4.10 15.40
N GLN A 104 4.41 3.02 15.90
CA GLN A 104 3.16 3.10 16.67
C GLN A 104 3.34 3.84 18.00
N ALA A 105 4.48 3.66 18.67
CA ALA A 105 4.81 4.37 19.90
C ALA A 105 5.06 5.88 19.67
N LEU A 106 5.82 6.24 18.63
CA LEU A 106 6.16 7.63 18.31
C LEU A 106 4.98 8.41 17.69
N ARG A 107 4.13 7.73 16.92
CA ARG A 107 3.03 8.31 16.16
C ARG A 107 1.80 7.39 16.19
N PRO A 108 1.03 7.39 17.31
CA PRO A 108 -0.14 6.51 17.47
C PRO A 108 -1.25 6.68 16.42
N ASP A 109 -1.30 7.85 15.77
CA ASP A 109 -2.27 8.16 14.71
C ASP A 109 -1.89 7.53 13.34
N ILE A 110 -0.65 7.04 13.19
CA ILE A 110 -0.19 6.36 11.99
C ILE A 110 -0.71 4.93 11.96
N ARG A 111 -1.20 4.52 10.80
CA ARG A 111 -1.68 3.15 10.54
C ARG A 111 -0.66 2.40 9.69
N ILE A 112 -0.44 1.13 10.00
CA ILE A 112 0.38 0.23 9.18
C ILE A 112 -0.52 -0.41 8.12
N MET A 113 -0.23 -0.18 6.83
CA MET A 113 -0.98 -0.77 5.72
C MET A 113 -0.47 -2.16 5.35
N GLY A 114 0.83 -2.39 5.49
CA GLY A 114 1.49 -3.67 5.22
C GLY A 114 2.99 -3.59 5.51
N ALA A 115 3.63 -4.75 5.61
CA ALA A 115 5.08 -4.85 5.76
C ALA A 115 5.60 -6.11 5.06
N GLY A 116 6.87 -6.11 4.69
CA GLY A 116 7.54 -7.22 4.00
C GLY A 116 8.77 -6.75 3.24
N ASP A 117 9.31 -7.59 2.39
CA ASP A 117 10.52 -7.28 1.61
C ASP A 117 10.16 -6.58 0.29
N VAL A 118 8.99 -6.88 -0.27
CA VAL A 118 8.65 -6.52 -1.66
C VAL A 118 7.32 -5.80 -1.82
N VAL A 119 6.38 -5.97 -0.89
CA VAL A 119 5.02 -5.41 -1.02
C VAL A 119 4.94 -3.95 -0.58
N GLU A 120 4.26 -3.15 -1.39
CA GLU A 120 3.80 -1.80 -1.03
C GLU A 120 2.28 -1.72 -1.25
N ILE A 121 1.52 -1.25 -0.25
CA ILE A 121 0.04 -1.21 -0.29
C ILE A 121 -0.45 0.24 -0.24
N TYR A 122 -1.10 0.68 -1.31
CA TYR A 122 -1.67 2.02 -1.44
C TYR A 122 -3.18 1.90 -1.59
N LYS A 123 -3.94 2.60 -0.76
CA LYS A 123 -5.41 2.57 -0.83
C LYS A 123 -6.00 3.86 -0.32
N GLU A 124 -7.11 4.28 -0.90
CA GLU A 124 -7.78 5.52 -0.48
C GLU A 124 -9.25 5.55 -0.89
N VAL A 125 -10.01 6.40 -0.19
CA VAL A 125 -11.36 6.78 -0.60
C VAL A 125 -11.30 7.60 -1.90
N GLY A 126 -12.25 7.33 -2.80
CA GLY A 126 -12.40 8.00 -4.08
C GLY A 126 -12.39 7.06 -5.27
N LEU A 127 -12.63 7.65 -6.44
CA LEU A 127 -12.64 6.94 -7.71
C LEU A 127 -11.28 6.30 -8.00
N PRO A 128 -11.23 5.13 -8.67
CA PRO A 128 -9.98 4.45 -8.98
C PRO A 128 -8.94 5.32 -9.68
N GLU A 129 -9.35 6.16 -10.64
CA GLU A 129 -8.47 7.10 -11.34
C GLU A 129 -7.81 8.09 -10.38
N ALA A 130 -8.59 8.69 -9.47
CA ALA A 130 -8.08 9.61 -8.47
C ALA A 130 -7.08 8.91 -7.50
N VAL A 131 -7.31 7.64 -7.16
CA VAL A 131 -6.40 6.86 -6.32
C VAL A 131 -5.10 6.54 -7.06
N VAL A 132 -5.19 6.14 -8.34
CA VAL A 132 -4.04 5.88 -9.20
C VAL A 132 -3.16 7.13 -9.33
N ASP A 133 -3.76 8.27 -9.62
CA ASP A 133 -3.05 9.54 -9.77
C ASP A 133 -2.41 9.99 -8.47
N ARG A 134 -3.16 9.91 -7.36
CA ARG A 134 -2.72 10.32 -6.03
C ARG A 134 -1.41 9.68 -5.59
N PHE A 135 -1.19 8.42 -5.96
CA PHE A 135 -0.01 7.65 -5.54
C PHE A 135 1.01 7.46 -6.66
N ASP A 136 0.78 8.05 -7.84
CA ASP A 136 1.60 7.86 -9.04
C ASP A 136 1.73 6.37 -9.43
N VAL A 137 0.62 5.61 -9.34
CA VAL A 137 0.68 4.15 -9.51
C VAL A 137 1.12 3.76 -10.93
N CYS A 138 0.75 4.55 -11.94
CA CYS A 138 1.19 4.36 -13.33
C CYS A 138 2.72 4.29 -13.50
N LYS A 139 3.48 4.90 -12.58
CA LYS A 139 4.96 4.94 -12.63
C LYS A 139 5.63 3.80 -11.84
N MET A 140 4.84 2.98 -11.15
CA MET A 140 5.37 1.91 -10.31
C MET A 140 5.79 0.71 -11.16
N THR A 141 6.89 0.08 -10.75
CA THR A 141 7.49 -1.08 -11.40
C THR A 141 7.41 -2.29 -10.49
N GLY A 142 7.30 -3.49 -11.05
CA GLY A 142 7.32 -4.71 -10.24
C GLY A 142 7.01 -5.97 -11.02
N THR A 143 6.98 -7.08 -10.31
CA THR A 143 6.72 -8.41 -10.87
C THR A 143 5.23 -8.68 -10.97
N HIS A 144 4.46 -8.28 -9.96
CA HIS A 144 3.01 -8.46 -9.92
C HIS A 144 2.34 -7.43 -9.03
N GLY A 145 1.03 -7.33 -9.19
CA GLY A 145 0.18 -6.56 -8.30
C GLY A 145 -1.25 -7.03 -8.33
N ILE A 146 -1.98 -6.67 -7.28
CA ILE A 146 -3.42 -6.85 -7.19
C ILE A 146 -4.07 -5.52 -6.86
N GLY A 147 -5.29 -5.31 -7.34
CA GLY A 147 -6.05 -4.10 -7.10
C GLY A 147 -7.52 -4.41 -6.86
N HIS A 148 -8.19 -3.45 -6.22
CA HIS A 148 -9.59 -3.59 -5.87
C HIS A 148 -10.32 -2.25 -5.97
N THR A 149 -11.52 -2.26 -6.55
CA THR A 149 -12.47 -1.14 -6.54
C THR A 149 -13.65 -1.53 -5.65
N ARG A 150 -14.02 -0.69 -4.70
CA ARG A 150 -15.01 -1.02 -3.67
C ARG A 150 -16.28 -0.22 -3.83
N MET A 151 -17.41 -0.91 -3.70
CA MET A 151 -18.73 -0.31 -3.50
C MET A 151 -19.22 -0.72 -2.11
N ALA A 152 -19.27 0.21 -1.18
CA ALA A 152 -19.67 -0.02 0.20
C ALA A 152 -21.19 -0.12 0.31
N THR A 153 -21.72 -1.27 0.74
CA THR A 153 -23.17 -1.47 0.90
C THR A 153 -23.62 -1.36 2.37
N GLU A 154 -22.79 -1.79 3.31
CA GLU A 154 -23.17 -1.96 4.72
C GLU A 154 -22.23 -1.27 5.71
N SER A 155 -21.13 -0.68 5.24
CA SER A 155 -20.09 -0.12 6.09
C SER A 155 -19.61 1.23 5.60
N ALA A 156 -18.98 1.99 6.51
CA ALA A 156 -18.46 3.31 6.19
C ALA A 156 -17.43 3.27 5.06
N VAL A 157 -17.45 4.31 4.22
CA VAL A 157 -16.43 4.55 3.19
C VAL A 157 -15.21 5.15 3.89
N THR A 158 -14.18 4.34 4.08
CA THR A 158 -12.93 4.74 4.76
C THR A 158 -11.72 4.10 4.09
N THR A 159 -10.55 4.73 4.23
CA THR A 159 -9.25 4.17 3.78
C THR A 159 -8.99 2.79 4.37
N MET A 160 -9.36 2.58 5.64
CA MET A 160 -9.19 1.29 6.31
C MET A 160 -10.17 0.22 5.81
N GLY A 161 -11.37 0.61 5.39
CA GLY A 161 -12.32 -0.30 4.75
C GLY A 161 -11.98 -0.61 3.29
N ALA A 162 -11.05 0.11 2.68
CA ALA A 162 -10.56 -0.19 1.33
C ALA A 162 -9.63 -1.40 1.34
N HIS A 163 -9.63 -2.13 0.23
CA HIS A 163 -8.74 -3.26 -0.03
C HIS A 163 -7.54 -2.78 -0.88
N PRO A 164 -6.41 -3.50 -0.89
CA PRO A 164 -6.12 -4.77 -0.20
C PRO A 164 -5.98 -4.66 1.33
N PHE A 165 -6.20 -5.78 2.02
CA PHE A 165 -5.83 -5.98 3.43
C PHE A 165 -4.51 -6.72 3.53
N SER A 166 -3.56 -6.24 4.35
CA SER A 166 -2.38 -7.04 4.69
C SER A 166 -2.76 -8.15 5.67
N THR A 167 -2.28 -9.37 5.40
CA THR A 167 -2.53 -10.56 6.23
C THR A 167 -1.25 -11.17 6.81
N GLY A 168 -0.09 -10.61 6.45
CA GLY A 168 1.22 -11.10 6.84
C GLY A 168 2.34 -10.40 6.05
N ALA A 169 3.58 -10.82 6.28
CA ALA A 169 4.74 -10.35 5.53
C ALA A 169 4.58 -10.68 4.03
N ASP A 170 4.62 -9.65 3.18
CA ASP A 170 4.40 -9.77 1.73
C ASP A 170 3.07 -10.46 1.32
N GLN A 171 2.10 -10.49 2.23
CA GLN A 171 0.80 -11.12 1.99
C GLN A 171 -0.32 -10.10 2.11
N CYS A 172 -1.19 -10.09 1.11
CA CYS A 172 -2.40 -9.29 1.12
C CYS A 172 -3.57 -10.00 0.43
N LEU A 173 -4.78 -9.53 0.74
CA LEU A 173 -6.04 -10.11 0.28
C LEU A 173 -6.99 -9.03 -0.23
N VAL A 174 -7.63 -9.31 -1.36
CA VAL A 174 -8.77 -8.59 -1.91
C VAL A 174 -9.98 -9.53 -1.90
N HIS A 175 -11.19 -8.99 -1.71
CA HIS A 175 -12.39 -9.81 -1.62
C HIS A 175 -13.58 -9.08 -2.25
N ASN A 176 -14.35 -9.81 -3.04
CA ASN A 176 -15.59 -9.34 -3.65
C ASN A 176 -16.68 -10.35 -3.31
N GLY A 177 -17.50 -10.01 -2.32
CA GLY A 177 -18.51 -10.89 -1.77
C GLY A 177 -18.91 -10.44 -0.37
N SER A 178 -19.66 -11.30 0.32
CA SER A 178 -20.02 -11.12 1.73
C SER A 178 -19.76 -12.43 2.48
N LEU A 179 -19.37 -12.31 3.75
CA LEU A 179 -19.20 -13.45 4.67
C LEU A 179 -20.44 -13.50 5.56
N SER A 180 -21.23 -14.58 5.46
CA SER A 180 -22.56 -14.69 6.07
C SER A 180 -22.62 -15.60 7.31
N ASN A 181 -21.48 -16.01 7.85
CA ASN A 181 -21.34 -17.07 8.84
C ASN A 181 -20.83 -16.57 10.19
#